data_AF-A0A4V2JSA6-F1
#
_entry.id   AF-A0A4V2JSA6-F1
#
_cell.length_a   1.000
_cell.length_b   1.000
_cell.length_c   1.000
_cell.angle_alpha   90.00
_cell.angle_beta   90.00
_cell.angle_gamma   90.00
#
_symmetry.space_group_name_H-M   'P 1'
#
loop_
_entity.id
_entity.type
_entity.pdbx_description
1 polymer ?
#
loop_
_entity_poly.entity_id
_entity_poly.type
_entity_poly.pdbx_seq_one_letter_code
_entity_poly.pdbx_strand_id
1 'polypeptide(L)'
;MGGCQARRVLAALGLGLTGLDAVAEALYAGDPAAFVAARDAAAKQARAAGDRELAASIKALRRPSVAAWYVNLAARASLVSLREWLSLGADLRAAQSTLDTARVRELSAGRTALENRVVRDLSAHLTALGVTVSAPALEEVRATLRAALAGQQAADAVAAGRLDRALTYGGFGEVDLSEALAAMAAAGPPRSDEGASKGSAEDDGGPRGALPLAPQSPPPPDPALVAALEEARARLDRDTEQAEAAEQATARAEAALAVAQRELREARAAQAGAERARTASEKAVRRAEEALEGP
;
A
#
# COMPACT_ATOMS: atom_id res chain seq x y z
N MET A 1 24.60 -33.22 -5.77
CA MET A 1 23.28 -33.89 -5.79
C MET A 1 22.18 -33.20 -4.94
N GLY A 2 22.36 -31.94 -4.48
CA GLY A 2 21.36 -31.25 -3.63
C GLY A 2 20.26 -30.45 -4.37
N GLY A 3 20.42 -30.18 -5.67
CA GLY A 3 19.46 -29.36 -6.44
C GLY A 3 18.18 -30.10 -6.87
N CYS A 4 18.16 -31.43 -6.77
CA CYS A 4 17.02 -32.25 -7.21
C CYS A 4 15.92 -32.37 -6.14
N GLN A 5 16.26 -32.22 -4.86
CA GLN A 5 15.27 -32.28 -3.77
C GLN A 5 14.49 -30.97 -3.62
N ALA A 6 15.12 -29.80 -3.77
CA ALA A 6 14.41 -28.51 -3.73
C ALA A 6 13.37 -28.36 -4.86
N ARG A 7 13.68 -28.86 -6.07
CA ARG A 7 12.73 -28.88 -7.20
C ARG A 7 11.57 -29.86 -6.99
N ARG A 8 11.78 -30.94 -6.23
CA ARG A 8 10.73 -31.95 -5.95
C ARG A 8 9.74 -31.51 -4.87
N VAL A 9 10.18 -30.72 -3.89
CA VAL A 9 9.29 -30.22 -2.82
C VAL A 9 8.33 -29.15 -3.34
N LEU A 10 8.76 -28.31 -4.31
CA LEU A 10 7.90 -27.30 -4.94
C LEU A 10 6.90 -27.89 -5.96
N ALA A 11 7.24 -29.00 -6.61
CA ALA A 11 6.33 -29.71 -7.52
C ALA A 11 5.21 -30.47 -6.78
N ALA A 12 5.36 -30.74 -5.49
CA ALA A 12 4.39 -31.51 -4.70
C ALA A 12 3.15 -30.72 -4.24
N LEU A 13 3.10 -29.39 -4.48
CA LEU A 13 2.00 -28.52 -4.06
C LEU A 13 1.04 -28.08 -5.19
N GLY A 14 1.15 -28.63 -6.40
CA GLY A 14 0.10 -28.51 -7.43
C GLY A 14 -0.24 -27.09 -7.90
N LEU A 15 0.60 -26.09 -7.60
CA LEU A 15 0.47 -24.73 -8.12
C LEU A 15 1.37 -24.62 -9.35
N GLY A 16 0.78 -24.49 -10.54
CA GLY A 16 1.45 -24.37 -11.84
C GLY A 16 2.26 -23.08 -12.05
N LEU A 17 2.90 -22.56 -11.01
CA LEU A 17 3.75 -21.37 -11.09
C LEU A 17 5.14 -21.81 -11.58
N THR A 18 5.46 -21.49 -12.83
CA THR A 18 6.74 -21.84 -13.44
C THR A 18 7.66 -20.61 -13.54
N GLY A 19 8.97 -20.83 -13.41
CA GLY A 19 10.01 -19.85 -13.70
C GLY A 19 9.92 -18.56 -12.88
N LEU A 20 9.36 -17.50 -13.48
CA LEU A 20 9.32 -16.15 -12.92
C LEU A 20 8.28 -16.00 -11.81
N ASP A 21 7.09 -16.57 -11.99
CA ASP A 21 6.00 -16.36 -11.03
C ASP A 21 6.35 -16.97 -9.67
N ALA A 22 6.92 -18.18 -9.65
CA ALA A 22 7.37 -18.81 -8.40
C ALA A 22 8.45 -17.99 -7.67
N VAL A 23 9.35 -17.34 -8.42
CA VAL A 23 10.39 -16.47 -7.85
C VAL A 23 9.79 -15.17 -7.33
N ALA A 24 8.90 -14.54 -8.09
CA ALA A 24 8.21 -13.32 -7.69
C ALA A 24 7.37 -13.56 -6.42
N GLU A 25 6.68 -14.70 -6.34
CA GLU A 25 5.92 -15.12 -5.16
C GLU A 25 6.78 -15.17 -3.90
N ALA A 26 7.95 -15.81 -3.97
CA ALA A 26 8.88 -15.88 -2.84
C ALA A 26 9.46 -14.50 -2.47
N LEU A 27 9.78 -13.66 -3.46
CA LEU A 27 10.38 -12.34 -3.24
C LEU A 27 9.39 -11.37 -2.60
N TYR A 28 8.13 -11.33 -3.06
CA TYR A 28 7.11 -10.42 -2.52
C TYR A 28 6.52 -10.89 -1.18
N ALA A 29 6.75 -12.14 -0.77
CA ALA A 29 6.43 -12.62 0.57
C ALA A 29 7.48 -12.22 1.63
N GLY A 30 8.72 -11.95 1.21
CA GLY A 30 9.81 -11.57 2.11
C GLY A 30 9.74 -10.11 2.56
N ASP A 31 10.57 -9.76 3.54
CA ASP A 31 10.72 -8.39 4.04
C ASP A 31 11.18 -7.45 2.90
N PRO A 32 10.48 -6.31 2.66
CA PRO A 32 10.89 -5.29 1.70
C PRO A 32 12.34 -4.82 1.87
N ALA A 33 12.87 -4.79 3.09
CA ALA A 33 14.26 -4.44 3.37
C ALA A 33 15.25 -5.46 2.78
N ALA A 34 14.89 -6.74 2.78
CA ALA A 34 15.69 -7.83 2.22
C ALA A 34 15.44 -8.06 0.71
N PHE A 35 14.40 -7.45 0.14
CA PHE A 35 13.94 -7.70 -1.22
C PHE A 35 15.03 -7.57 -2.28
N VAL A 36 15.82 -6.49 -2.24
CA VAL A 36 16.87 -6.22 -3.25
C VAL A 36 17.94 -7.31 -3.22
N ALA A 37 18.38 -7.71 -2.02
CA ALA A 37 19.37 -8.76 -1.83
C ALA A 37 18.83 -10.12 -2.31
N ALA A 38 17.60 -10.47 -1.92
CA ALA A 38 16.95 -11.70 -2.35
C ALA A 38 16.73 -11.75 -3.87
N ARG A 39 16.32 -10.63 -4.49
CA ARG A 39 16.14 -10.49 -5.94
C ARG A 39 17.45 -10.70 -6.68
N ASP A 40 18.53 -10.08 -6.22
CA ASP A 40 19.84 -10.21 -6.86
C ASP A 40 20.41 -11.63 -6.71
N ALA A 41 20.18 -12.29 -5.57
CA ALA A 41 20.52 -13.69 -5.38
C ALA A 41 19.74 -14.62 -6.32
N ALA A 42 18.42 -14.44 -6.43
CA ALA A 42 17.58 -15.20 -7.35
C ALA A 42 17.98 -14.99 -8.81
N ALA A 43 18.27 -13.75 -9.22
CA ALA A 43 18.75 -13.45 -10.56
C ALA A 43 20.12 -14.09 -10.83
N LYS A 44 21.03 -14.16 -9.85
CA LYS A 44 22.32 -14.86 -9.97
C LYS A 44 22.12 -16.37 -10.14
N GLN A 45 21.19 -16.97 -9.39
CA GLN A 45 20.85 -18.38 -9.51
C GLN A 45 20.26 -18.73 -10.88
N ALA A 46 19.34 -17.91 -11.40
CA ALA A 46 18.80 -18.08 -12.75
C ALA A 46 19.89 -18.01 -13.84
N ARG A 47 20.82 -17.04 -13.74
CA ARG A 47 21.98 -16.97 -14.65
C ARG A 47 22.87 -18.20 -14.56
N ALA A 48 23.14 -18.70 -13.35
CA ALA A 48 23.95 -19.90 -13.14
C ALA A 48 23.28 -21.17 -13.68
N ALA A 49 21.94 -21.19 -13.73
CA ALA A 49 21.15 -22.25 -14.35
C ALA A 49 21.04 -22.12 -15.89
N GLY A 50 21.66 -21.10 -16.50
CA GLY A 50 21.65 -20.87 -17.94
C GLY A 50 20.47 -20.04 -18.46
N ASP A 51 19.55 -19.62 -17.59
CA ASP A 51 18.36 -18.89 -17.97
C ASP A 51 18.56 -17.37 -17.80
N ARG A 52 19.12 -16.75 -18.86
CA ARG A 52 19.42 -15.32 -18.87
C ARG A 52 18.17 -14.45 -18.98
N GLU A 53 17.14 -14.93 -19.66
CA GLU A 53 15.86 -14.21 -19.81
C GLU A 53 15.14 -14.15 -18.47
N LEU A 54 15.01 -15.27 -17.77
CA LEU A 54 14.45 -15.30 -16.41
C LEU A 54 15.24 -14.39 -15.45
N ALA A 55 16.57 -14.40 -15.52
CA ALA A 55 17.39 -13.53 -14.68
C ALA A 55 17.19 -12.03 -14.97
N ALA A 56 16.94 -11.65 -16.23
CA ALA A 56 16.60 -10.28 -16.62
C ALA A 56 15.22 -9.90 -16.08
N SER A 57 14.23 -10.78 -16.24
CA SER A 57 12.88 -10.59 -15.71
C SER A 57 12.85 -10.45 -14.19
N ILE A 58 13.64 -11.26 -13.45
CA ILE A 58 13.78 -11.14 -11.99
C ILE A 58 14.41 -9.79 -11.61
N LYS A 59 15.44 -9.33 -12.34
CA LYS A 59 16.08 -8.03 -12.09
C LYS A 59 15.16 -6.84 -12.35
N ALA A 60 14.20 -6.99 -13.26
CA ALA A 60 13.19 -5.97 -13.55
C ALA A 60 12.14 -5.81 -12.44
N LEU A 61 12.02 -6.78 -11.51
CA LEU A 61 11.10 -6.68 -10.39
C LEU A 61 11.48 -5.51 -9.47
N ARG A 62 10.47 -4.70 -9.15
CA ARG A 62 10.59 -3.52 -8.29
C ARG A 62 10.33 -3.90 -6.84
N ARG A 63 11.06 -3.25 -5.93
CA ARG A 63 10.83 -3.36 -4.48
C ARG A 63 9.41 -2.87 -4.18
N PRO A 64 8.57 -3.65 -3.48
CA PRO A 64 7.25 -3.19 -3.09
C PRO A 64 7.35 -2.02 -2.10
N SER A 65 6.40 -1.09 -2.15
CA SER A 65 6.19 -0.18 -1.01
C SER A 65 5.71 -0.97 0.22
N VAL A 66 5.84 -0.40 1.42
CA VAL A 66 5.40 -1.06 2.66
C VAL A 66 3.91 -1.37 2.62
N ALA A 67 3.08 -0.44 2.15
CA ALA A 67 1.64 -0.65 1.99
C ALA A 67 1.32 -1.73 0.94
N ALA A 68 2.02 -1.75 -0.20
CA ALA A 68 1.87 -2.79 -1.21
C ALA A 68 2.22 -4.18 -0.66
N TRP A 69 3.29 -4.26 0.13
CA TRP A 69 3.70 -5.48 0.81
C TRP A 69 2.66 -5.98 1.82
N TYR A 70 2.05 -5.08 2.60
CA TYR A 70 0.95 -5.45 3.52
C TYR A 70 -0.24 -6.07 2.78
N VAL A 71 -0.65 -5.46 1.65
CA VAL A 71 -1.74 -6.00 0.82
C VAL A 71 -1.36 -7.36 0.22
N ASN A 72 -0.11 -7.50 -0.25
CA ASN A 72 0.41 -8.77 -0.77
C ASN A 72 0.36 -9.87 0.30
N LEU A 73 0.75 -9.56 1.54
CA LEU A 73 0.65 -10.50 2.66
C LEU A 73 -0.81 -10.88 2.96
N ALA A 74 -1.74 -9.93 2.99
CA ALA A 74 -3.16 -10.23 3.19
C ALA A 74 -3.75 -11.14 2.10
N ALA A 75 -3.41 -10.89 0.83
CA ALA A 75 -3.85 -11.70 -0.30
C ALA A 75 -3.28 -13.13 -0.19
N ARG A 76 -1.99 -13.25 0.12
CA ARG A 76 -1.28 -14.53 0.28
C ARG A 76 -1.79 -15.34 1.46
N ALA A 77 -2.00 -14.69 2.60
CA ALA A 77 -2.61 -15.29 3.78
C ALA A 77 -4.09 -15.65 3.56
N SER A 78 -4.66 -15.27 2.42
CA SER A 78 -6.06 -15.50 2.09
C SER A 78 -6.95 -15.00 3.23
N LEU A 79 -6.75 -13.75 3.65
CA LEU A 79 -7.59 -13.16 4.70
C LEU A 79 -9.05 -13.17 4.27
N VAL A 80 -9.90 -13.72 5.14
CA VAL A 80 -11.35 -13.87 4.87
C VAL A 80 -11.97 -12.50 4.60
N SER A 81 -11.65 -11.50 5.43
CA SER A 81 -12.14 -10.14 5.27
C SER A 81 -11.70 -9.47 3.97
N LEU A 82 -10.48 -9.75 3.48
CA LEU A 82 -10.05 -9.24 2.17
C LEU A 82 -10.86 -9.84 1.02
N ARG A 83 -11.18 -11.14 1.08
CA ARG A 83 -12.06 -11.77 0.08
C ARG A 83 -13.46 -11.18 0.10
N GLU A 84 -14.03 -10.98 1.29
CA GLU A 84 -15.33 -10.32 1.45
C GLU A 84 -15.31 -8.91 0.85
N TRP A 85 -14.23 -8.14 1.04
CA TRP A 85 -14.08 -6.82 0.44
C TRP A 85 -14.06 -6.84 -1.09
N LEU A 86 -13.31 -7.78 -1.68
CA LEU A 86 -13.27 -7.95 -3.15
C LEU A 86 -14.62 -8.40 -3.71
N SER A 87 -15.34 -9.27 -2.98
CA SER A 87 -16.71 -9.69 -3.32
C SER A 87 -17.68 -8.51 -3.29
N LEU A 88 -17.62 -7.66 -2.25
CA LEU A 88 -18.43 -6.44 -2.18
C LEU A 88 -18.19 -5.53 -3.39
N GLY A 89 -16.95 -5.39 -3.84
CA GLY A 89 -16.61 -4.64 -5.05
C GLY A 89 -17.24 -5.22 -6.31
N ALA A 90 -17.25 -6.55 -6.45
CA ALA A 90 -17.90 -7.23 -7.57
C ALA A 90 -19.43 -7.03 -7.54
N ASP A 91 -20.05 -7.18 -6.37
CA ASP A 91 -21.50 -7.01 -6.18
C ASP A 91 -21.95 -5.57 -6.47
N LEU A 92 -21.17 -4.57 -6.03
CA LEU A 92 -21.44 -3.16 -6.31
C LEU A 92 -21.36 -2.86 -7.81
N ARG A 93 -20.33 -3.36 -8.50
CA ARG A 93 -20.21 -3.17 -9.96
C ARG A 93 -21.33 -3.86 -10.72
N ALA A 94 -21.74 -5.05 -10.28
CA ALA A 94 -22.89 -5.76 -10.86
C ALA A 94 -24.19 -4.95 -10.68
N ALA A 95 -24.48 -4.48 -9.46
CA ALA A 95 -25.67 -3.67 -9.18
C ALA A 95 -25.67 -2.33 -9.93
N GLN A 96 -24.50 -1.70 -10.09
CA GLN A 96 -24.35 -0.49 -10.92
C GLN A 96 -24.64 -0.77 -12.41
N SER A 97 -24.17 -1.91 -12.93
CA SER A 97 -24.40 -2.31 -14.33
C SER A 97 -25.89 -2.56 -14.64
N THR A 98 -26.67 -2.97 -13.63
CA THR A 98 -28.12 -3.18 -13.74
C THR A 98 -28.93 -1.96 -13.27
N LEU A 99 -28.29 -0.84 -12.92
CA LEU A 99 -28.91 0.38 -12.39
C LEU A 99 -29.79 0.14 -11.14
N ASP A 100 -29.45 -0.87 -10.33
CA ASP A 100 -30.18 -1.20 -9.09
C ASP A 100 -29.71 -0.31 -7.93
N THR A 101 -30.26 0.90 -7.87
CA THR A 101 -29.90 1.90 -6.86
C THR A 101 -30.26 1.47 -5.43
N ALA A 102 -31.28 0.63 -5.23
CA ALA A 102 -31.66 0.11 -3.92
C ALA A 102 -30.60 -0.89 -3.43
N ARG A 103 -30.18 -1.81 -4.29
CA ARG A 103 -29.11 -2.76 -3.99
C ARG A 103 -27.77 -2.09 -3.76
N VAL A 104 -27.43 -1.04 -4.52
CA VAL A 104 -26.21 -0.24 -4.28
C VAL A 104 -26.23 0.39 -2.88
N ARG A 105 -27.36 0.95 -2.45
CA ARG A 105 -27.49 1.53 -1.09
C ARG A 105 -27.34 0.48 0.00
N GLU A 106 -27.98 -0.67 -0.16
CA GLU A 106 -27.89 -1.79 0.78
C GLU A 106 -26.44 -2.29 0.93
N LEU A 107 -25.76 -2.57 -0.19
CA LEU A 107 -24.36 -3.00 -0.20
C LEU A 107 -23.41 -1.94 0.38
N SER A 108 -23.73 -0.65 0.19
CA SER A 108 -22.90 0.45 0.69
C SER A 108 -23.01 0.64 2.21
N ALA A 109 -24.13 0.26 2.84
CA ALA A 109 -24.40 0.51 4.26
C ALA A 109 -23.39 -0.15 5.22
N GLY A 110 -22.75 -1.25 4.80
CA GLY A 110 -21.74 -1.98 5.59
C GLY A 110 -20.28 -1.71 5.20
N ARG A 111 -20.04 -0.87 4.17
CA ARG A 111 -18.70 -0.72 3.57
C ARG A 111 -17.65 -0.28 4.58
N THR A 112 -17.89 0.79 5.34
CA THR A 112 -16.91 1.33 6.29
C THR A 112 -16.56 0.33 7.39
N ALA A 113 -17.56 -0.43 7.87
CA ALA A 113 -17.33 -1.47 8.87
C ALA A 113 -16.46 -2.60 8.32
N LEU A 114 -16.69 -3.03 7.07
CA LEU A 114 -15.88 -4.05 6.41
C LEU A 114 -14.45 -3.55 6.14
N GLU A 115 -14.28 -2.31 5.65
CA GLU A 115 -12.95 -1.69 5.44
C GLU A 115 -12.14 -1.73 6.75
N ASN A 116 -12.76 -1.33 7.85
CA ASN A 116 -12.14 -1.35 9.18
C ASN A 116 -11.84 -2.77 9.68
N ARG A 117 -12.68 -3.75 9.33
CA ARG A 117 -12.41 -5.16 9.64
C ARG A 117 -11.19 -5.67 8.87
N VAL A 118 -11.08 -5.39 7.57
CA VAL A 118 -9.92 -5.78 6.74
C VAL A 118 -8.63 -5.22 7.34
N VAL A 119 -8.60 -3.93 7.65
CA VAL A 119 -7.40 -3.26 8.21
C VAL A 119 -7.03 -3.82 9.59
N ARG A 120 -8.01 -4.17 10.41
CA ARG A 120 -7.81 -4.79 11.72
C ARG A 120 -7.23 -6.20 11.60
N ASP A 121 -7.82 -7.03 10.75
CA ASP A 121 -7.39 -8.41 10.52
C ASP A 121 -5.98 -8.45 9.89
N LEU A 122 -5.72 -7.54 8.95
CA LEU A 122 -4.38 -7.34 8.38
C LEU A 122 -3.38 -6.93 9.45
N SER A 123 -3.70 -5.93 10.27
CA SER A 123 -2.82 -5.50 11.37
C SER A 123 -2.50 -6.65 12.32
N ALA A 124 -3.51 -7.43 12.72
CA ALA A 124 -3.33 -8.60 13.56
C ALA A 124 -2.43 -9.66 12.89
N HIS A 125 -2.62 -9.90 11.59
CA HIS A 125 -1.77 -10.81 10.82
C HIS A 125 -0.31 -10.34 10.75
N LEU A 126 -0.09 -9.05 10.47
CA LEU A 126 1.26 -8.45 10.44
C LEU A 126 1.95 -8.55 11.81
N THR A 127 1.24 -8.24 12.89
CA THR A 127 1.78 -8.39 14.25
C THR A 127 2.13 -9.84 14.58
N ALA A 128 1.32 -10.81 14.14
CA ALA A 128 1.62 -12.23 14.30
C ALA A 128 2.89 -12.66 13.53
N LEU A 129 3.25 -11.96 12.46
CA LEU A 129 4.50 -12.13 11.72
C LEU A 129 5.68 -11.35 12.32
N GLY A 130 5.49 -10.65 13.43
CA GLY A 130 6.51 -9.82 14.08
C GLY A 130 6.76 -8.47 13.38
N VAL A 131 5.83 -8.04 12.52
CA VAL A 131 5.92 -6.77 11.79
C VAL A 131 5.34 -5.63 12.63
N THR A 132 6.12 -4.57 12.81
CA THR A 132 5.63 -3.30 13.38
C THR A 132 4.78 -2.57 12.35
N VAL A 133 3.49 -2.49 12.61
CA VAL A 133 2.53 -1.87 11.69
C VAL A 133 2.67 -0.34 11.72
N SER A 134 2.74 0.27 10.54
CA SER A 134 2.87 1.71 10.36
C SER A 134 1.51 2.32 10.01
N ALA A 135 1.08 3.35 10.74
CA ALA A 135 -0.19 4.02 10.51
C ALA A 135 -0.29 4.68 9.12
N PRO A 136 0.73 5.43 8.62
CA PRO A 136 0.74 5.91 7.24
C PRO A 136 0.59 4.80 6.20
N ALA A 137 1.25 3.65 6.41
CA ALA A 137 1.14 2.51 5.50
C ALA A 137 -0.28 1.90 5.53
N LEU A 138 -0.97 1.90 6.68
CA LEU A 138 -2.37 1.44 6.76
C LEU A 138 -3.33 2.38 6.02
N GLU A 139 -3.06 3.69 6.00
CA GLU A 139 -3.88 4.63 5.21
C GLU A 139 -3.68 4.43 3.70
N GLU A 140 -2.45 4.18 3.24
CA GLU A 140 -2.20 3.76 1.86
C GLU A 140 -2.85 2.40 1.51
N VAL A 141 -2.93 1.47 2.48
CA VAL A 141 -3.69 0.22 2.32
C VAL A 141 -5.17 0.54 2.13
N ARG A 142 -5.77 1.43 2.93
CA ARG A 142 -7.17 1.85 2.73
C ARG A 142 -7.39 2.46 1.36
N ALA A 143 -6.49 3.32 0.89
CA ALA A 143 -6.56 3.87 -0.46
C ALA A 143 -6.56 2.77 -1.54
N THR A 144 -5.71 1.75 -1.36
CA THR A 144 -5.64 0.57 -2.25
C THR A 144 -6.93 -0.25 -2.22
N LEU A 145 -7.51 -0.48 -1.04
CA LEU A 145 -8.78 -1.17 -0.88
C LEU A 145 -9.92 -0.42 -1.59
N ARG A 146 -9.98 0.91 -1.45
CA ARG A 146 -10.97 1.75 -2.13
C ARG A 146 -10.81 1.71 -3.65
N ALA A 147 -9.58 1.70 -4.16
CA ALA A 147 -9.32 1.53 -5.58
C ALA A 147 -9.81 0.16 -6.11
N ALA A 148 -9.58 -0.92 -5.35
CA ALA A 148 -10.07 -2.26 -5.68
C ALA A 148 -11.61 -2.38 -5.63
N LEU A 149 -12.26 -1.64 -4.74
CA LEU A 149 -13.71 -1.55 -4.69
C LEU A 149 -14.26 -0.89 -5.98
N ALA A 150 -13.61 0.17 -6.44
CA ALA A 150 -14.04 0.96 -7.59
C ALA A 150 -13.81 0.25 -8.94
N GLY A 151 -12.74 -0.54 -9.10
CA GLY A 151 -12.33 -1.08 -10.40
C GLY A 151 -11.95 -2.55 -10.37
N GLN A 152 -12.41 -3.30 -11.38
CA GLN A 152 -12.08 -4.72 -11.55
C GLN A 152 -10.57 -4.96 -11.69
N GLN A 153 -9.87 -4.16 -12.50
CA GLN A 153 -8.42 -4.31 -12.68
C GLN A 153 -7.64 -4.12 -11.38
N ALA A 154 -8.07 -3.20 -10.50
CA ALA A 154 -7.46 -2.99 -9.20
C ALA A 154 -7.78 -4.16 -8.25
N ALA A 155 -9.00 -4.69 -8.29
CA ALA A 155 -9.38 -5.90 -7.55
C ALA A 155 -8.53 -7.11 -7.94
N ASP A 156 -8.33 -7.33 -9.25
CA ASP A 156 -7.51 -8.43 -9.78
C ASP A 156 -6.04 -8.29 -9.35
N ALA A 157 -5.51 -7.05 -9.36
CA ALA A 157 -4.15 -6.77 -8.92
C ALA A 157 -3.96 -7.04 -7.41
N VAL A 158 -4.95 -6.67 -6.58
CA VAL A 158 -4.96 -6.99 -5.14
C VAL A 158 -5.06 -8.50 -4.92
N ALA A 159 -5.96 -9.18 -5.62
CA ALA A 159 -6.14 -10.63 -5.54
C ALA A 159 -4.87 -11.39 -5.94
N ALA A 160 -4.12 -10.88 -6.91
CA ALA A 160 -2.86 -11.47 -7.36
C ALA A 160 -1.72 -11.38 -6.32
N GLY A 161 -1.81 -10.47 -5.34
CA GLY A 161 -0.83 -10.37 -4.25
C GLY A 161 0.61 -10.07 -4.69
N ARG A 162 0.77 -9.28 -5.77
CA ARG A 162 2.06 -8.88 -6.37
C ARG A 162 2.15 -7.38 -6.69
N LEU A 163 1.59 -6.54 -5.82
CA LEU A 163 1.69 -5.09 -5.96
C LEU A 163 3.11 -4.60 -5.69
N ASP A 164 3.63 -3.74 -6.57
CA ASP A 164 4.91 -3.03 -6.38
C ASP A 164 4.72 -1.66 -5.69
N ARG A 165 3.52 -1.10 -5.71
CA ARG A 165 3.13 0.16 -5.06
C ARG A 165 1.68 0.11 -4.60
N ALA A 166 1.33 0.97 -3.64
CA ALA A 166 -0.06 1.21 -3.27
C ALA A 166 -0.84 1.72 -4.49
N LEU A 167 -2.11 1.32 -4.59
CA LEU A 167 -3.00 1.80 -5.63
C LEU A 167 -3.77 3.00 -5.08
N THR A 168 -3.82 4.07 -5.85
CA THR A 168 -4.68 5.22 -5.58
C THR A 168 -5.68 5.36 -6.71
N TYR A 169 -6.91 5.71 -6.37
CA TYR A 169 -7.92 6.06 -7.36
C TYR A 169 -7.59 7.45 -7.90
N GLY A 170 -7.30 7.55 -9.20
CA GLY A 170 -7.07 8.81 -9.90
C GLY A 170 -8.12 9.06 -10.97
N GLY A 171 -8.94 10.10 -10.77
CA GLY A 171 -9.65 10.81 -11.84
C GLY A 171 -11.09 10.39 -12.12
N PHE A 172 -12.05 10.92 -11.35
CA PHE A 172 -13.19 11.71 -11.86
C PHE A 172 -13.84 12.41 -10.67
N GLY A 173 -13.59 13.71 -10.54
CA GLY A 173 -14.30 14.65 -9.65
C GLY A 173 -14.02 14.45 -8.15
N GLU A 174 -13.72 15.55 -7.46
CA GLU A 174 -14.12 15.71 -6.08
C GLU A 174 -15.64 15.58 -6.01
N VAL A 175 -16.08 14.34 -5.88
CA VAL A 175 -17.33 14.05 -5.24
C VAL A 175 -16.90 13.11 -4.15
N ASP A 176 -16.89 13.61 -2.91
CA ASP A 176 -16.95 12.72 -1.78
C ASP A 176 -18.19 11.83 -2.04
N LEU A 177 -17.96 10.62 -2.52
CA LEU A 177 -19.02 9.65 -2.82
C LEU A 177 -19.89 9.42 -1.58
N SER A 178 -19.36 9.73 -0.40
CA SER A 178 -20.06 9.77 0.88
C SER A 178 -21.06 10.93 0.94
N GLU A 179 -20.72 12.14 0.50
CA GLU A 179 -21.60 13.32 0.50
C GLU A 179 -22.63 13.29 -0.64
N ALA A 180 -22.27 12.89 -1.86
CA ALA A 180 -23.24 12.82 -2.96
C ALA A 180 -24.29 11.72 -2.76
N LEU A 181 -23.96 10.64 -2.06
CA LEU A 181 -24.93 9.60 -1.69
C LEU A 181 -25.70 9.95 -0.40
N ALA A 182 -25.09 10.69 0.54
CA ALA A 182 -25.79 11.24 1.71
C ALA A 182 -26.84 12.29 1.30
N ALA A 183 -26.54 13.12 0.31
CA ALA A 183 -27.49 14.10 -0.26
C ALA A 183 -28.72 13.42 -0.90
N MET A 184 -28.56 12.20 -1.44
CA MET A 184 -29.67 11.40 -1.97
C MET A 184 -30.46 10.62 -0.91
N ALA A 185 -29.93 10.50 0.30
CA ALA A 185 -30.62 9.92 1.47
C ALA A 185 -31.36 10.99 2.29
N ALA A 186 -31.03 12.28 2.11
CA ALA A 186 -31.59 13.40 2.88
C ALA A 186 -32.92 13.97 2.33
N ALA A 187 -33.41 13.51 1.17
CA ALA A 187 -34.68 13.95 0.60
C ALA A 187 -35.85 13.00 1.02
N GLY A 188 -36.42 13.23 2.21
CA GLY A 188 -37.78 12.77 2.57
C GLY A 188 -38.83 13.81 2.17
N PRO A 189 -40.14 13.48 1.99
CA PRO A 189 -41.09 13.27 3.13
C PRO A 189 -42.38 12.42 2.74
N PRO A 190 -43.55 12.43 3.46
CA PRO A 190 -43.87 12.54 4.90
C PRO A 190 -44.83 11.44 5.50
N ARG A 191 -44.80 11.33 6.85
CA ARG A 191 -45.89 11.07 7.84
C ARG A 191 -46.78 9.82 7.78
N SER A 192 -46.96 9.14 8.93
CA SER A 192 -48.24 9.09 9.67
C SER A 192 -48.07 8.49 11.08
N ASP A 193 -49.01 8.89 11.93
CA ASP A 193 -49.07 8.90 13.39
C ASP A 193 -49.87 7.69 13.95
N GLU A 194 -49.98 7.62 15.29
CA GLU A 194 -50.94 6.83 16.10
C GLU A 194 -50.70 5.30 16.24
N GLY A 195 -50.94 4.63 17.39
CA GLY A 195 -51.62 5.01 18.62
C GLY A 195 -51.56 3.89 19.69
N ALA A 196 -52.08 4.23 20.88
CA ALA A 196 -51.99 3.54 22.16
C ALA A 196 -52.73 2.19 22.31
N SER A 197 -52.39 1.39 23.33
CA SER A 197 -53.36 0.82 24.30
C SER A 197 -52.71 0.09 25.48
N LYS A 198 -53.34 0.21 26.66
CA LYS A 198 -53.05 -0.44 27.95
C LYS A 198 -53.75 -1.80 28.05
N GLY A 199 -53.23 -2.70 28.90
CA GLY A 199 -53.98 -3.82 29.46
C GLY A 199 -53.20 -4.56 30.54
N SER A 200 -53.73 -4.56 31.77
CA SER A 200 -53.18 -5.23 32.96
C SER A 200 -53.77 -6.64 33.15
N ALA A 201 -53.02 -7.52 33.84
CA ALA A 201 -53.43 -8.39 34.97
C ALA A 201 -52.83 -9.83 34.94
N GLU A 202 -51.95 -10.07 35.91
CA GLU A 202 -51.83 -11.22 36.86
C GLU A 202 -52.26 -12.66 36.44
N ASP A 203 -51.32 -13.62 36.49
CA ASP A 203 -51.09 -14.58 37.60
C ASP A 203 -50.64 -16.00 37.17
N ASP A 204 -49.69 -16.51 37.97
CA ASP A 204 -49.29 -17.87 38.35
C ASP A 204 -48.76 -18.98 37.40
N GLY A 205 -47.71 -19.67 37.91
CA GLY A 205 -47.36 -21.07 37.61
C GLY A 205 -46.06 -21.37 36.84
N GLY A 206 -44.93 -21.59 37.53
CA GLY A 206 -43.63 -22.03 36.95
C GLY A 206 -43.64 -23.44 36.31
N PRO A 207 -42.53 -23.93 35.68
CA PRO A 207 -41.27 -24.16 36.41
C PRO A 207 -39.92 -24.01 35.65
N ARG A 208 -38.87 -23.75 36.45
CA ARG A 208 -37.45 -24.20 36.35
C ARG A 208 -36.60 -23.88 35.09
N GLY A 209 -35.55 -23.08 35.34
CA GLY A 209 -34.19 -23.39 34.86
C GLY A 209 -33.42 -22.26 34.17
N ALA A 210 -32.83 -21.33 34.92
CA ALA A 210 -31.69 -20.55 34.44
C ALA A 210 -30.87 -19.98 35.61
N LEU A 211 -29.58 -20.28 35.64
CA LEU A 211 -28.60 -19.71 36.56
C LEU A 211 -28.42 -18.20 36.27
N PRO A 212 -28.30 -17.33 37.27
CA PRO A 212 -27.98 -15.93 37.04
C PRO A 212 -26.47 -15.78 36.82
N LEU A 213 -26.04 -15.53 35.59
CA LEU A 213 -24.68 -15.02 35.33
C LEU A 213 -24.73 -13.50 35.51
N ALA A 214 -24.34 -13.04 36.70
CA ALA A 214 -24.14 -11.62 36.95
C ALA A 214 -23.01 -11.09 36.04
N PRO A 215 -23.17 -9.93 35.38
CA PRO A 215 -22.08 -9.30 34.64
C PRO A 215 -21.04 -8.81 35.65
N GLN A 216 -19.90 -9.50 35.73
CA GLN A 216 -18.75 -9.01 36.48
C GLN A 216 -18.10 -7.90 35.65
N SER A 217 -18.13 -6.67 36.15
CA SER A 217 -17.37 -5.56 35.57
C SER A 217 -15.88 -5.93 35.53
N PRO A 218 -15.18 -5.73 34.40
CA PRO A 218 -13.76 -6.04 34.32
C PRO A 218 -12.97 -5.20 35.34
N PRO A 219 -11.91 -5.77 35.95
CA PRO A 219 -11.06 -5.03 36.88
C PRO A 219 -10.43 -3.81 36.18
N PRO A 220 -10.17 -2.71 36.91
CA PRO A 220 -9.49 -1.55 36.36
C PRO A 220 -8.07 -1.95 35.86
N PRO A 221 -7.58 -1.31 34.77
CA PRO A 221 -6.27 -1.61 34.23
C PRO A 221 -5.15 -1.28 35.23
N ASP A 222 -4.08 -2.08 35.20
CA ASP A 222 -2.89 -1.88 36.04
C ASP A 222 -2.24 -0.52 35.72
N PRO A 223 -2.07 0.39 36.70
CA PRO A 223 -1.48 1.70 36.46
C PRO A 223 -0.04 1.63 35.94
N ALA A 224 0.73 0.59 36.27
CA ALA A 224 2.08 0.41 35.73
C ALA A 224 2.06 0.10 34.23
N LEU A 225 1.05 -0.66 33.78
CA LEU A 225 0.85 -0.95 32.36
C LEU A 225 0.41 0.29 31.58
N VAL A 226 -0.43 1.13 32.19
CA VAL A 226 -0.86 2.41 31.60
C VAL A 226 0.34 3.34 31.43
N ALA A 227 1.18 3.50 32.45
CA ALA A 227 2.38 4.33 32.37
C ALA A 227 3.38 3.81 31.31
N ALA A 228 3.60 2.49 31.24
CA ALA A 228 4.46 1.89 30.23
C ALA A 228 3.93 2.11 28.79
N LEU A 229 2.60 2.09 28.61
CA LEU A 229 1.96 2.39 27.32
C LEU A 229 2.17 3.86 26.93
N GLU A 230 2.02 4.79 27.87
CA GLU A 230 2.23 6.22 27.65
C GLU A 230 3.69 6.53 27.29
N GLU A 231 4.65 5.92 27.99
CA GLU A 231 6.08 6.06 27.67
C GLU A 231 6.42 5.49 26.29
N ALA A 232 5.90 4.30 25.97
CA ALA A 232 6.07 3.68 24.65
C ALA A 232 5.46 4.56 23.55
N ARG A 233 4.30 5.18 23.81
CA ARG A 233 3.65 6.10 22.88
C ARG A 233 4.48 7.37 22.67
N ALA A 234 4.95 7.99 23.75
CA ALA A 234 5.80 9.17 23.66
C ALA A 234 7.13 8.88 22.92
N ARG A 235 7.66 7.66 23.06
CA ARG A 235 8.84 7.23 22.31
C ARG A 235 8.54 7.06 20.82
N LEU A 236 7.41 6.45 20.48
CA LEU A 236 6.95 6.30 19.10
C LEU A 236 6.72 7.66 18.43
N ASP A 237 6.07 8.59 19.11
CA ASP A 237 5.80 9.93 18.56
C ASP A 237 7.12 10.66 18.28
N ARG A 238 8.12 10.61 19.19
CA ARG A 238 9.47 11.14 18.95
C ARG A 238 10.19 10.47 17.79
N ASP A 239 10.15 9.14 17.72
CA ASP A 239 10.82 8.39 16.65
C ASP A 239 10.16 8.72 15.28
N THR A 240 8.85 9.00 15.26
CA THR A 240 8.10 9.43 14.07
C THR A 240 8.50 10.84 13.64
N GLU A 241 8.52 11.80 14.57
CA GLU A 241 8.98 13.17 14.31
C GLU A 241 10.42 13.19 13.78
N GLN A 242 11.30 12.33 14.34
CA GLN A 242 12.67 12.20 13.88
C GLN A 242 12.76 11.63 12.45
N ALA A 243 11.92 10.65 12.11
CA ALA A 243 11.85 10.09 10.77
C ALA A 243 11.36 11.13 9.74
N GLU A 244 10.28 11.85 10.04
CA GLU A 244 9.76 12.92 9.18
C GLU A 244 10.80 14.04 8.98
N ALA A 245 11.51 14.42 10.04
CA ALA A 245 12.59 15.40 9.95
C ALA A 245 13.75 14.90 9.06
N ALA A 246 14.11 13.61 9.16
CA ALA A 246 15.15 13.00 8.32
C ALA A 246 14.74 12.92 6.84
N GLU A 247 13.48 12.62 6.54
CA GLU A 247 12.92 12.63 5.18
C GLU A 247 12.94 14.04 4.59
N GLN A 248 12.48 15.04 5.35
CA GLN A 248 12.53 16.44 4.91
C GLN A 248 13.97 16.91 4.69
N ALA A 249 14.92 16.52 5.54
CA ALA A 249 16.32 16.82 5.36
C ALA A 249 16.89 16.19 4.09
N THR A 250 16.51 14.96 3.79
CA THR A 250 16.91 14.25 2.56
C THR A 250 16.34 14.95 1.32
N ALA A 251 15.05 15.30 1.31
CA ALA A 251 14.43 16.02 0.20
C ALA A 251 15.09 17.38 -0.06
N ARG A 252 15.45 18.12 1.01
CA ARG A 252 16.20 19.38 0.89
C ARG A 252 17.60 19.17 0.31
N ALA A 253 18.29 18.11 0.73
CA ALA A 253 19.62 17.78 0.22
C ALA A 253 19.58 17.38 -1.27
N GLU A 254 18.57 16.63 -1.70
CA GLU A 254 18.36 16.27 -3.11
C GLU A 254 18.06 17.50 -3.97
N ALA A 255 17.20 18.41 -3.49
CA ALA A 255 16.92 19.66 -4.17
C ALA A 255 18.18 20.53 -4.31
N ALA A 256 18.98 20.65 -3.24
CA ALA A 256 20.25 21.37 -3.26
C ALA A 256 21.25 20.73 -4.24
N LEU A 257 21.33 19.39 -4.29
CA LEU A 257 22.17 18.67 -5.24
C LEU A 257 21.75 18.94 -6.68
N ALA A 258 20.44 18.96 -6.97
CA ALA A 258 19.93 19.25 -8.31
C ALA A 258 20.31 20.67 -8.78
N VAL A 259 20.23 21.65 -7.88
CA VAL A 259 20.68 23.04 -8.15
C VAL A 259 22.18 23.07 -8.40
N ALA A 260 23.00 22.48 -7.52
CA ALA A 260 24.46 22.46 -7.68
C ALA A 260 24.90 21.74 -8.98
N GLN A 261 24.21 20.67 -9.38
CA GLN A 261 24.46 19.99 -10.65
C GLN A 261 24.14 20.88 -11.86
N ARG A 262 23.08 21.68 -11.79
CA ARG A 262 22.73 22.64 -12.84
C ARG A 262 23.80 23.73 -12.95
N GLU A 263 24.20 24.33 -11.83
CA GLU A 263 25.27 25.34 -11.79
C GLU A 263 26.59 24.79 -12.34
N LEU A 264 26.95 23.55 -11.99
CA LEU A 264 28.15 22.89 -12.52
C LEU A 264 28.08 22.71 -14.05
N ARG A 265 26.92 22.36 -14.61
CA ARG A 265 26.74 22.24 -16.07
C ARG A 265 26.88 23.61 -16.74
N GLU A 266 26.28 24.65 -16.16
CA GLU A 266 26.38 26.03 -16.67
C GLU A 266 27.82 26.54 -16.62
N ALA A 267 28.54 26.32 -15.50
CA ALA A 267 29.95 26.68 -15.35
C ALA A 267 30.85 25.96 -16.36
N ARG A 268 30.64 24.66 -16.59
CA ARG A 268 31.37 23.88 -17.61
C ARG A 268 31.10 24.39 -19.03
N ALA A 269 29.85 24.75 -19.33
CA ALA A 269 29.51 25.34 -20.62
C ALA A 269 30.20 26.71 -20.82
N ALA A 270 30.24 27.54 -19.77
CA ALA A 270 30.94 28.82 -19.79
C ALA A 270 32.46 28.64 -19.98
N GLN A 271 33.08 27.71 -19.26
CA GLN A 271 34.50 27.36 -19.42
C GLN A 271 34.81 26.93 -20.86
N ALA A 272 34.04 25.99 -21.41
CA ALA A 272 34.20 25.54 -22.79
C ALA A 272 33.98 26.67 -23.82
N GLY A 273 33.13 27.64 -23.50
CA GLY A 273 32.98 28.88 -24.28
C GLY A 273 34.23 29.76 -24.24
N ALA A 274 34.76 30.00 -23.04
CA ALA A 274 35.98 30.81 -22.83
C ALA A 274 37.21 30.18 -23.49
N GLU A 275 37.38 28.86 -23.40
CA GLU A 275 38.47 28.14 -24.06
C GLU A 275 38.40 28.29 -25.59
N ARG A 276 37.21 28.14 -26.19
CA ARG A 276 37.00 28.36 -27.62
C ARG A 276 37.31 29.80 -28.03
N ALA A 277 36.89 30.78 -27.24
CA ALA A 277 37.19 32.19 -27.49
C ALA A 277 38.70 32.47 -27.42
N ARG A 278 39.39 31.93 -26.40
CA ARG A 278 40.84 32.02 -26.26
C ARG A 278 41.56 31.44 -27.48
N THR A 279 41.23 30.22 -27.89
CA THR A 279 41.85 29.60 -29.08
C THR A 279 41.58 30.40 -30.36
N ALA A 280 40.39 31.00 -30.49
CA ALA A 280 40.08 31.87 -31.62
C ALA A 280 40.96 33.14 -31.62
N SER A 281 41.11 33.79 -30.46
CA SER A 281 41.98 34.96 -30.30
C SER A 281 43.45 34.64 -30.57
N GLU A 282 43.97 33.51 -30.05
CA GLU A 282 45.35 33.05 -30.33
C GLU A 282 45.59 32.82 -31.82
N LYS A 283 44.62 32.26 -32.55
CA LYS A 283 44.70 32.10 -34.01
C LYS A 283 44.65 33.44 -34.74
N ALA A 284 43.84 34.39 -34.26
CA ALA A 284 43.74 35.72 -34.86
C ALA A 284 45.05 36.51 -34.70
N VAL A 285 45.67 36.46 -33.51
CA VAL A 285 46.99 37.07 -33.25
C VAL A 285 48.04 36.48 -34.19
N ARG A 286 48.14 35.15 -34.26
CA ARG A 286 49.11 34.47 -35.14
C ARG A 286 48.97 34.90 -36.61
N ARG A 287 47.74 34.96 -37.13
CA ARG A 287 47.48 35.44 -38.50
C ARG A 287 47.90 36.89 -38.71
N ALA A 288 47.74 37.74 -37.70
CA ALA A 288 48.16 39.13 -37.77
C ALA A 288 49.69 39.26 -37.74
N GLU A 289 50.38 38.46 -36.93
CA GLU A 289 51.85 38.37 -36.90
C GLU A 289 52.40 37.88 -38.25
N GLU A 290 51.86 36.79 -38.80
CA GLU A 290 52.23 36.26 -40.13
C GLU A 290 52.03 37.30 -41.26
N ALA A 291 51.01 38.15 -41.16
CA ALA A 291 50.76 39.22 -42.14
C ALA A 291 51.75 40.39 -42.01
N LEU A 292 52.31 40.63 -40.82
CA LEU A 292 53.34 41.65 -40.59
C LEU A 292 54.73 41.17 -41.03
N GLU A 293 55.00 39.87 -40.94
CA GLU A 293 56.25 39.22 -41.39
C GLU A 293 56.28 38.94 -42.91
N GLY A 294 55.52 39.69 -43.73
CA GLY A 294 55.34 39.45 -45.16
C GLY A 294 56.62 39.16 -45.98
N PRO A 295 56.43 38.53 -47.16
CA PRO A 295 57.39 37.68 -47.89
C PRO A 295 58.73 38.30 -48.28
#